data_AF-A0A3A0G3E8-F1
#
_entry.id   AF-A0A3A0G3E8-F1
#
_cell.length_a   1.000
_cell.length_b   1.000
_cell.length_c   1.000
_cell.angle_alpha   90.00
_cell.angle_beta   90.00
_cell.angle_gamma   90.00
#
_symmetry.space_group_name_H-M   'P 1'
#
loop_
_entity.id
_entity.type
_entity.pdbx_description
1 polymer ?
#
loop_
_entity_poly.entity_id
_entity_poly.type
_entity_poly.pdbx_seq_one_letter_code
_entity_poly.pdbx_strand_id
1 'polypeptide(L)'
;MSTQAAPRPQPSPSAAGRDRLGLAHRAFDRLYPAIRMFHERVRRNTWFSQITPDAAHAISAELWLGGAPTYPRDYAFLVDRGIRGVLDIRAEREDDVAFYAAHDIAYVRLPVPDVTVPDAATITAAVDWIRARVAEGRPVLVHCAKGRSRSSTVLAAYLVAEHGLNPDAALAVMKSKRRLTKLERRHLRQIEAWAQARGAGPADG
;
A
#
# COMPACT_ATOMS: atom_id res chain seq x y z
N MET A 1 -48.71 30.37 21.15
CA MET A 1 -47.36 30.04 21.63
C MET A 1 -47.23 28.53 21.65
N SER A 2 -46.75 27.92 20.56
CA SER A 2 -46.62 26.47 20.43
C SER A 2 -45.19 26.07 20.74
N THR A 3 -45.01 25.32 21.84
CA THR A 3 -43.72 24.79 22.28
C THR A 3 -43.37 23.56 21.44
N GLN A 4 -42.28 23.63 20.68
CA GLN A 4 -41.74 22.54 19.86
C GLN A 4 -40.93 21.58 20.75
N ALA A 5 -41.31 20.30 20.77
CA ALA A 5 -40.59 19.26 21.50
C ALA A 5 -39.35 18.79 20.70
N ALA A 6 -38.20 18.70 21.37
CA ALA A 6 -36.93 18.26 20.79
C ALA A 6 -36.93 16.74 20.44
N PRO A 7 -36.23 16.31 19.38
CA PRO A 7 -36.17 14.90 18.98
C PRO A 7 -35.29 14.07 19.94
N ARG A 8 -35.73 12.84 20.22
CA ARG A 8 -35.03 11.87 21.09
C ARG A 8 -33.70 11.41 20.46
N PRO A 9 -32.65 11.18 21.27
CA PRO A 9 -31.38 10.66 20.78
C PRO A 9 -31.50 9.19 20.32
N GLN A 10 -30.93 8.88 19.16
CA GLN A 10 -30.80 7.52 18.62
C GLN A 10 -29.74 6.71 19.41
N PRO A 11 -29.95 5.41 19.66
CA PRO A 11 -28.98 4.58 20.36
C PRO A 11 -27.70 4.38 19.52
N SER A 12 -26.55 4.56 20.17
CA SER A 12 -25.22 4.32 19.60
C SER A 12 -25.00 2.83 19.28
N PRO A 13 -24.31 2.47 18.18
CA PRO A 13 -24.04 1.08 17.86
C PRO A 13 -23.12 0.43 18.90
N SER A 14 -23.52 -0.76 19.35
CA SER A 14 -22.94 -1.49 20.48
C SER A 14 -21.46 -1.89 20.27
N ALA A 15 -20.73 -1.94 21.38
CA ALA A 15 -19.31 -2.26 21.45
C ALA A 15 -18.93 -3.69 20.99
N ALA A 16 -19.90 -4.56 20.69
CA ALA A 16 -19.68 -5.97 20.37
C ALA A 16 -18.99 -6.23 19.03
N GLY A 17 -18.94 -5.23 18.12
CA GLY A 17 -18.26 -5.34 16.82
C GLY A 17 -16.74 -5.07 16.83
N ARG A 18 -16.21 -4.45 17.90
CA ARG A 18 -14.79 -4.06 17.98
C ARG A 18 -13.87 -5.18 18.48
N ASP A 19 -14.38 -6.16 19.22
CA ASP A 19 -13.56 -7.17 19.89
C ASP A 19 -13.17 -8.36 19.02
N ARG A 20 -13.99 -8.72 18.02
CA ARG A 20 -13.69 -9.87 17.12
C ARG A 20 -12.50 -9.59 16.20
N LEU A 21 -12.32 -8.34 15.79
CA LEU A 21 -11.15 -7.91 15.02
C LEU A 21 -9.86 -7.95 15.86
N GLY A 22 -9.95 -7.65 17.16
CA GLY A 22 -8.81 -7.63 18.09
C GLY A 22 -8.27 -9.00 18.49
N LEU A 23 -9.07 -10.07 18.45
CA LEU A 23 -8.59 -11.42 18.75
C LEU A 23 -7.79 -12.04 17.59
N ALA A 24 -8.27 -11.91 16.36
CA ALA A 24 -7.54 -12.35 15.17
C ALA A 24 -6.26 -11.54 14.95
N HIS A 25 -6.31 -10.23 15.22
CA HIS A 25 -5.14 -9.34 15.16
C HIS A 25 -4.04 -9.74 16.17
N ARG A 26 -4.40 -9.98 17.44
CA ARG A 26 -3.45 -10.42 18.48
C ARG A 26 -2.80 -11.77 18.14
N ALA A 27 -3.56 -12.70 17.56
CA ALA A 27 -3.02 -13.99 17.13
C ALA A 27 -2.05 -13.83 15.94
N PHE A 28 -2.39 -12.97 14.97
CA PHE A 28 -1.51 -12.64 13.85
C PHE A 28 -0.23 -11.95 14.32
N ASP A 29 -0.32 -10.95 15.20
CA ASP A 29 0.85 -10.25 15.77
C ASP A 29 1.76 -11.19 16.55
N ARG A 30 1.18 -12.12 17.32
CA ARG A 30 1.95 -13.11 18.08
C ARG A 30 2.68 -14.10 17.17
N LEU A 31 2.11 -14.40 16.00
CA LEU A 31 2.70 -15.30 15.00
C LEU A 31 3.56 -14.56 13.96
N TYR A 32 3.45 -13.24 13.87
CA TYR A 32 4.13 -12.40 12.88
C TYR A 32 5.66 -12.55 12.91
N PRO A 33 6.34 -12.59 14.08
CA PRO A 33 7.77 -12.86 14.15
C PRO A 33 8.17 -14.20 13.52
N ALA A 34 7.38 -15.25 13.73
CA ALA A 34 7.64 -16.58 13.17
C ALA A 34 7.36 -16.61 11.65
N ILE A 35 6.27 -15.98 11.20
CA ILE A 35 5.95 -15.83 9.77
C ILE A 35 7.07 -15.06 9.05
N ARG A 36 7.57 -13.99 9.67
CA ARG A 36 8.63 -13.15 9.13
C ARG A 36 9.97 -13.88 9.14
N MET A 37 10.31 -14.58 10.22
CA MET A 37 11.51 -15.42 10.29
C MET A 37 11.50 -16.53 9.23
N PHE A 38 10.37 -17.21 9.04
CA PHE A 38 10.22 -18.22 7.98
C PHE A 38 10.40 -17.59 6.59
N HIS A 39 9.89 -16.37 6.38
CA HIS A 39 10.01 -15.68 5.10
C HIS A 39 11.44 -15.19 4.80
N GLU A 40 12.10 -14.56 5.77
CA GLU A 40 13.46 -14.00 5.61
C GLU A 40 14.52 -15.11 5.60
N ARG A 41 14.43 -16.10 6.49
CA ARG A 41 15.53 -17.05 6.78
C ARG A 41 15.42 -18.36 5.98
N VAL A 42 14.21 -18.83 5.71
CA VAL A 42 13.99 -20.10 4.96
C VAL A 42 13.81 -19.84 3.46
N ARG A 43 13.20 -18.72 3.06
CA ARG A 43 12.98 -18.39 1.64
C ARG A 43 13.97 -17.41 1.03
N ARG A 44 14.93 -16.87 1.81
CA ARG A 44 15.95 -15.88 1.36
C ARG A 44 15.38 -14.66 0.63
N ASN A 45 14.14 -14.29 0.90
CA ASN A 45 13.50 -13.14 0.25
C ASN A 45 13.88 -11.85 1.00
N THR A 46 14.26 -10.81 0.25
CA THR A 46 14.47 -9.48 0.83
C THR A 46 13.15 -8.89 1.34
N TRP A 47 13.19 -8.23 2.50
CA TRP A 47 11.98 -7.67 3.13
C TRP A 47 11.40 -6.53 2.28
N PHE A 48 12.28 -5.65 1.81
CA PHE A 48 12.03 -4.61 0.83
C PHE A 48 12.75 -4.94 -0.48
N SER A 49 12.11 -4.67 -1.62
CA SER A 49 12.67 -4.87 -2.95
C SER A 49 12.50 -3.59 -3.75
N GLN A 50 13.54 -3.15 -4.43
CA GLN A 50 13.46 -2.04 -5.38
C GLN A 50 12.73 -2.51 -6.63
N ILE A 51 11.64 -1.82 -6.98
CA ILE A 51 10.77 -2.14 -8.11
C ILE A 51 10.97 -1.15 -9.27
N THR A 52 11.67 -0.03 -9.05
CA THR A 52 11.99 0.99 -10.07
C THR A 52 12.24 0.34 -11.42
N PRO A 53 11.40 0.58 -12.44
CA PRO A 53 11.59 0.00 -13.77
C PRO A 53 12.99 0.28 -14.34
N ASP A 54 13.45 -0.57 -15.26
CA ASP A 54 14.77 -0.40 -15.89
C ASP A 54 14.79 0.87 -16.76
N ALA A 55 15.97 1.29 -17.23
CA ALA A 55 16.22 2.59 -17.89
C ALA A 55 15.24 2.98 -19.02
N ALA A 56 14.58 2.02 -19.66
CA ALA A 56 13.51 2.26 -20.64
C ALA A 56 12.26 2.97 -20.06
N HIS A 57 12.10 2.97 -18.74
CA HIS A 57 10.97 3.54 -18.00
C HIS A 57 11.51 4.41 -16.85
N ALA A 58 12.52 5.23 -17.16
CA ALA A 58 13.20 6.06 -16.17
C ALA A 58 12.19 6.91 -15.40
N ILE A 59 12.24 6.79 -14.07
CA ILE A 59 11.52 7.63 -13.13
C ILE A 59 12.53 8.41 -12.30
N SER A 60 12.16 9.62 -11.88
CA SER A 60 13.02 10.56 -11.15
C SER A 60 13.38 10.11 -9.73
N ALA A 61 12.77 9.04 -9.22
CA ALA A 61 13.01 8.51 -7.88
C ALA A 61 12.86 7.00 -7.83
N GLU A 62 13.47 6.37 -6.83
CA GLU A 62 13.32 4.93 -6.64
C GLU A 62 11.96 4.54 -6.05
N LEU A 63 11.41 3.41 -6.50
CA LEU A 63 10.22 2.78 -5.94
C LEU A 63 10.61 1.50 -5.22
N TRP A 64 10.10 1.35 -4.01
CA TRP A 64 10.33 0.21 -3.14
C TRP A 64 9.00 -0.46 -2.78
N LEU A 65 9.00 -1.80 -2.76
CA LEU A 65 7.86 -2.61 -2.35
C LEU A 65 8.29 -3.56 -1.23
N GLY A 66 7.51 -3.64 -0.16
CA GLY A 66 7.83 -4.56 0.92
C GLY A 66 6.72 -4.83 1.93
N GLY A 67 7.10 -5.60 2.95
CA GLY A 67 6.29 -5.78 4.15
C GLY A 67 6.40 -4.60 5.10
N ALA A 68 5.62 -4.62 6.17
CA ALA A 68 5.62 -3.53 7.13
C ALA A 68 6.98 -3.40 7.84
N PRO A 69 7.51 -2.17 8.01
CA PRO A 69 8.56 -1.91 8.98
C PRO A 69 8.09 -2.34 10.38
N THR A 70 8.93 -3.05 11.13
CA THR A 70 8.56 -3.55 12.47
C THR A 70 9.72 -3.52 13.44
N TYR A 71 10.94 -3.73 12.96
CA TYR A 71 12.14 -3.75 13.78
C TYR A 71 13.01 -2.52 13.49
N PRO A 72 13.87 -2.09 14.43
CA PRO A 72 14.79 -0.97 14.22
C PRO A 72 15.61 -1.07 12.93
N ARG A 73 16.03 -2.28 12.54
CA ARG A 73 16.76 -2.51 11.28
C ARG A 73 15.97 -2.13 10.03
N ASP A 74 14.64 -2.20 10.07
CA ASP A 74 13.79 -1.85 8.94
C ASP A 74 13.75 -0.35 8.75
N TYR A 75 13.61 0.38 9.86
CA TYR A 75 13.63 1.84 9.88
C TYR A 75 15.02 2.37 9.52
N ALA A 76 16.09 1.75 10.02
CA ALA A 76 17.46 2.03 9.59
C ALA A 76 17.62 1.86 8.07
N PHE A 77 17.08 0.77 7.50
CA PHE A 77 17.09 0.57 6.06
C PHE A 77 16.40 1.72 5.29
N LEU A 78 15.30 2.28 5.80
CA LEU A 78 14.63 3.41 5.15
C LEU A 78 15.55 4.63 5.10
N VAL A 79 16.24 4.92 6.21
CA VAL A 79 17.18 6.05 6.30
C VAL A 79 18.37 5.82 5.38
N ASP A 80 18.99 4.64 5.45
CA ASP A 80 20.18 4.28 4.66
C ASP A 80 19.92 4.34 3.16
N ARG A 81 18.71 4.01 2.72
CA ARG A 81 18.28 4.07 1.32
C ARG A 81 17.76 5.44 0.89
N GLY A 82 17.77 6.43 1.79
CA GLY A 82 17.28 7.77 1.47
C GLY A 82 15.78 7.79 1.17
N ILE A 83 15.00 6.86 1.70
CA ILE A 83 13.55 6.83 1.51
C ILE A 83 12.95 8.07 2.19
N ARG A 84 12.07 8.76 1.46
CA ARG A 84 11.42 10.02 1.89
C ARG A 84 9.91 9.98 1.76
N GLY A 85 9.35 8.87 1.25
CA GLY A 85 7.92 8.61 1.25
C GLY A 85 7.60 7.19 1.71
N VAL A 86 6.64 7.03 2.61
CA VAL A 86 6.07 5.74 3.00
C VAL A 86 4.55 5.75 2.79
N LEU A 87 4.06 4.80 1.99
CA LEU A 87 2.65 4.54 1.76
C LEU A 87 2.25 3.21 2.42
N ASP A 88 1.42 3.29 3.45
CA ASP A 88 0.88 2.14 4.17
C ASP A 88 -0.56 1.82 3.75
N ILE A 89 -0.78 0.61 3.22
CA ILE A 89 -2.12 0.15 2.80
C ILE A 89 -2.89 -0.56 3.94
N ARG A 90 -2.31 -0.73 5.14
CA ARG A 90 -2.92 -1.54 6.19
C ARG A 90 -4.04 -0.81 6.94
N ALA A 91 -5.21 -1.44 7.02
CA ALA A 91 -6.25 -1.03 7.95
C ALA A 91 -5.98 -1.52 9.40
N GLU A 92 -5.22 -2.61 9.53
CA GLU A 92 -5.05 -3.32 10.79
C GLU A 92 -4.06 -2.68 11.76
N ARG A 93 -3.07 -1.92 11.26
CA ARG A 93 -1.97 -1.39 12.07
C ARG A 93 -1.37 -0.15 11.42
N GLU A 94 -0.93 0.78 12.27
CA GLU A 94 -0.16 1.96 11.88
C GLU A 94 1.34 1.75 12.19
N ASP A 95 2.18 2.44 11.43
CA ASP A 95 3.63 2.47 11.62
C ASP A 95 4.05 3.48 12.70
N ASP A 96 5.37 3.58 12.94
CA ASP A 96 5.95 4.60 13.81
C ASP A 96 5.97 5.97 13.12
N VAL A 97 4.85 6.70 13.21
CA VAL A 97 4.69 8.04 12.63
C VAL A 97 5.68 9.04 13.24
N ALA A 98 6.04 8.88 14.52
CA ALA A 98 7.00 9.76 15.18
C ALA A 98 8.41 9.59 14.60
N PHE A 99 8.82 8.34 14.32
CA PHE A 99 10.06 8.06 13.60
C PHE A 99 10.07 8.74 12.24
N TYR A 100 8.98 8.64 11.46
CA TYR A 100 8.89 9.25 10.14
C TYR A 100 9.01 10.78 10.19
N ALA A 101 8.31 11.43 11.11
CA ALA A 101 8.41 12.88 11.29
C ALA A 101 9.84 13.32 11.67
N ALA A 102 10.53 12.56 12.53
CA ALA A 102 11.89 12.87 12.95
C ALA A 102 12.94 12.73 11.84
N HIS A 103 12.63 12.01 10.75
CA HIS A 103 13.56 11.73 9.65
C HIS A 103 13.13 12.33 8.30
N ASP A 104 12.19 13.29 8.31
CA ASP A 104 11.63 13.92 7.09
C ASP A 104 11.08 12.89 6.09
N ILE A 105 10.38 11.87 6.61
CA ILE A 105 9.71 10.85 5.80
C ILE A 105 8.23 11.21 5.72
N ALA A 106 7.76 11.56 4.53
CA ALA A 106 6.34 11.79 4.30
C ALA A 106 5.58 10.47 4.42
N TYR A 107 4.57 10.42 5.28
CA TYR A 107 3.77 9.24 5.53
C TYR A 107 2.33 9.44 5.07
N VAL A 108 1.78 8.47 4.33
CA VAL A 108 0.34 8.39 4.08
C VAL A 108 -0.16 6.98 4.35
N ARG A 109 -1.34 6.89 4.97
CA ARG A 109 -2.02 5.64 5.23
C ARG A 109 -3.35 5.60 4.50
N LEU A 110 -3.54 4.56 3.69
CA LEU A 110 -4.76 4.31 2.93
C LEU A 110 -5.32 2.95 3.37
N PRO A 111 -6.19 2.91 4.38
CA PRO A 111 -6.54 1.68 5.08
C PRO A 111 -7.39 0.75 4.21
N VAL A 112 -6.80 -0.38 3.82
CA VAL A 112 -7.50 -1.48 3.13
C VAL A 112 -7.45 -2.73 4.02
N PRO A 113 -8.61 -3.31 4.40
CA PRO A 113 -8.66 -4.54 5.18
C PRO A 113 -7.82 -5.67 4.57
N ASP A 114 -7.29 -6.58 5.38
CA ASP A 114 -6.50 -7.67 4.84
C ASP A 114 -7.34 -8.57 3.91
N VAL A 115 -6.67 -9.15 2.90
CA VAL A 115 -7.27 -10.04 1.88
C VAL A 115 -8.22 -9.35 0.87
N THR A 116 -8.59 -8.08 1.06
CA THR A 116 -9.41 -7.34 0.09
C THR A 116 -8.56 -6.71 -1.02
N VAL A 117 -9.22 -6.35 -2.12
CA VAL A 117 -8.62 -5.58 -3.21
C VAL A 117 -8.90 -4.10 -2.93
N PRO A 118 -7.89 -3.21 -3.00
CA PRO A 118 -8.11 -1.76 -2.94
C PRO A 118 -9.16 -1.32 -3.96
N ASP A 119 -10.09 -0.45 -3.55
CA ASP A 119 -11.09 0.10 -4.45
C ASP A 119 -10.49 1.19 -5.38
N ALA A 120 -11.28 1.63 -6.36
CA ALA A 120 -10.83 2.61 -7.35
C ALA A 120 -10.39 3.94 -6.73
N ALA A 121 -11.07 4.41 -5.68
CA ALA A 121 -10.73 5.65 -4.99
C ALA A 121 -9.39 5.53 -4.26
N THR A 122 -9.17 4.41 -3.57
CA THR A 122 -7.91 4.11 -2.89
C THR A 122 -6.76 3.98 -3.89
N ILE A 123 -6.98 3.30 -5.01
CA ILE A 123 -5.98 3.18 -6.07
C ILE A 123 -5.62 4.55 -6.62
N THR A 124 -6.61 5.39 -6.95
CA THR A 124 -6.40 6.78 -7.39
C THR A 124 -5.55 7.55 -6.38
N ALA A 125 -5.96 7.60 -5.11
CA ALA A 125 -5.24 8.32 -4.07
C ALA A 125 -3.80 7.83 -3.90
N ALA A 126 -3.59 6.51 -3.95
CA ALA A 126 -2.26 5.92 -3.86
C ALA A 126 -1.37 6.31 -5.05
N VAL A 127 -1.89 6.16 -6.27
CA VAL A 127 -1.15 6.48 -7.51
C VAL A 127 -0.79 7.96 -7.56
N ASP A 128 -1.73 8.85 -7.24
CA ASP A 128 -1.51 10.29 -7.25
C ASP A 128 -0.48 10.71 -6.19
N TRP A 129 -0.53 10.11 -5.01
CA TRP A 129 0.45 10.36 -3.97
C TRP A 129 1.86 9.86 -4.34
N ILE A 130 1.98 8.65 -4.90
CA ILE A 130 3.26 8.10 -5.37
C ILE A 130 3.84 9.00 -6.45
N ARG A 131 3.03 9.38 -7.45
CA ARG A 131 3.42 10.26 -8.55
C ARG A 131 4.00 11.58 -8.03
N ALA A 132 3.34 12.21 -7.07
CA ALA A 132 3.81 13.48 -6.50
C ALA A 132 5.20 13.33 -5.84
N ARG A 133 5.41 12.26 -5.07
CA ARG A 133 6.72 12.01 -4.43
C ARG A 133 7.81 11.67 -5.44
N VAL A 134 7.49 10.85 -6.44
CA VAL A 134 8.45 10.50 -7.49
C VAL A 134 8.85 11.75 -8.27
N ALA A 135 7.91 12.63 -8.61
CA ALA A 135 8.19 13.89 -9.32
C ALA A 135 9.12 14.84 -8.51
N GLU A 136 9.08 14.77 -7.18
CA GLU A 136 9.99 15.49 -6.28
C GLU A 136 11.38 14.83 -6.15
N GLY A 137 11.65 13.73 -6.86
CA GLY A 137 12.89 12.96 -6.74
C GLY A 137 13.01 12.21 -5.41
N ARG A 138 11.89 12.00 -4.69
CA ARG A 138 11.87 11.39 -3.36
C ARG A 138 11.59 9.89 -3.46
N PRO A 139 12.52 9.00 -3.04
CA PRO A 139 12.28 7.56 -3.06
C PRO A 139 11.11 7.15 -2.16
N VAL A 140 10.26 6.25 -2.66
CA VAL A 140 9.00 5.85 -2.02
C VAL A 140 9.00 4.37 -1.69
N LEU A 141 8.64 4.03 -0.45
CA LEU A 141 8.22 2.69 -0.05
C LEU A 141 6.70 2.56 -0.06
N VAL A 142 6.20 1.57 -0.77
CA VAL A 142 4.80 1.12 -0.73
C VAL A 142 4.74 -0.22 0.00
N HIS A 143 3.96 -0.33 1.07
CA HIS A 143 3.88 -1.57 1.84
C HIS A 143 2.47 -1.94 2.31
N CYS A 144 2.35 -3.21 2.72
CA CYS A 144 1.23 -3.73 3.48
C CYS A 144 1.79 -4.65 4.58
N ALA A 145 1.08 -5.71 5.00
CA ALA A 145 1.64 -6.63 5.99
C ALA A 145 2.90 -7.37 5.50
N LYS A 146 2.89 -7.90 4.27
CA LYS A 146 3.98 -8.72 3.68
C LYS A 146 4.53 -8.19 2.36
N GLY A 147 3.90 -7.18 1.77
CA GLY A 147 4.29 -6.71 0.44
C GLY A 147 3.96 -7.70 -0.67
N ARG A 148 2.75 -8.25 -0.66
CA ARG A 148 2.35 -9.37 -1.52
C ARG A 148 1.19 -9.07 -2.48
N SER A 149 0.10 -8.50 -1.97
CA SER A 149 -1.13 -8.27 -2.75
C SER A 149 -1.55 -6.82 -2.70
N ARG A 150 -2.06 -6.32 -1.58
CA ARG A 150 -2.63 -4.96 -1.43
C ARG A 150 -1.68 -3.85 -1.93
N SER A 151 -0.46 -3.81 -1.40
CA SER A 151 0.57 -2.86 -1.84
C SER A 151 1.06 -3.11 -3.26
N SER A 152 1.09 -4.38 -3.69
CA SER A 152 1.43 -4.74 -5.05
C SER A 152 0.37 -4.27 -6.05
N THR A 153 -0.92 -4.25 -5.68
CA THR A 153 -2.02 -3.80 -6.54
C THR A 153 -1.89 -2.32 -6.84
N VAL A 154 -1.67 -1.48 -5.82
CA VAL A 154 -1.55 -0.03 -6.02
C VAL A 154 -0.26 0.33 -6.78
N LEU A 155 0.85 -0.38 -6.52
CA LEU A 155 2.10 -0.15 -7.24
C LEU A 155 2.00 -0.64 -8.70
N ALA A 156 1.30 -1.74 -8.96
CA ALA A 156 1.00 -2.17 -10.34
C ALA A 156 0.13 -1.13 -11.05
N ALA A 157 -0.90 -0.59 -10.40
CA ALA A 157 -1.74 0.47 -10.96
C ALA A 157 -0.93 1.74 -11.28
N TYR A 158 0.03 2.09 -10.43
CA TYR A 158 0.98 3.18 -10.72
C TYR A 158 1.78 2.90 -11.99
N LEU A 159 2.37 1.70 -12.12
CA LEU A 159 3.12 1.33 -13.32
C LEU A 159 2.26 1.33 -14.60
N VAL A 160 1.00 0.90 -14.49
CA VAL A 160 0.02 0.98 -15.59
C VAL A 160 -0.21 2.43 -16.00
N ALA A 161 -0.41 3.33 -15.04
CA ALA A 161 -0.72 4.73 -15.31
C ALA A 161 0.47 5.55 -15.81
N GLU A 162 1.68 5.33 -15.29
CA GLU A 162 2.86 6.10 -15.69
C GLU A 162 3.54 5.59 -16.96
N HIS A 163 3.46 4.29 -17.23
CA HIS A 163 4.22 3.65 -18.29
C HIS A 163 3.33 3.03 -19.38
N GLY A 164 2.01 3.22 -19.32
CA GLY A 164 1.08 2.67 -20.30
C GLY A 164 1.10 1.13 -20.37
N LEU A 165 1.59 0.47 -19.32
CA LEU A 165 1.63 -1.00 -19.26
C LEU A 165 0.22 -1.54 -19.09
N ASN A 166 -0.05 -2.72 -19.65
CA ASN A 166 -1.22 -3.49 -19.19
C ASN A 166 -0.94 -4.12 -17.81
N PRO A 167 -1.99 -4.52 -17.05
CA PRO A 167 -1.81 -5.05 -15.69
C PRO A 167 -0.92 -6.30 -15.61
N ASP A 168 -0.94 -7.17 -16.63
CA ASP A 168 -0.10 -8.37 -16.68
C ASP A 168 1.39 -8.03 -16.89
N ALA A 169 1.68 -7.05 -17.73
CA ALA A 169 3.04 -6.54 -17.95
C ALA A 169 3.59 -5.87 -16.69
N ALA A 170 2.78 -5.05 -16.01
CA ALA A 170 3.15 -4.47 -14.72
C ALA A 170 3.44 -5.57 -13.68
N LEU A 171 2.60 -6.61 -13.61
CA LEU A 171 2.85 -7.77 -12.75
C LEU A 171 4.15 -8.50 -13.10
N ALA A 172 4.47 -8.65 -14.39
CA ALA A 172 5.70 -9.30 -14.83
C ALA A 172 6.96 -8.54 -14.37
N VAL A 173 6.98 -7.21 -14.52
CA VAL A 173 8.05 -6.34 -14.02
C VAL A 173 8.20 -6.48 -12.50
N MET A 174 7.09 -6.44 -11.76
CA MET A 174 7.15 -6.56 -10.30
C MET A 174 7.60 -7.95 -9.85
N LYS A 175 7.24 -9.02 -10.57
CA LYS A 175 7.65 -10.39 -10.26
C LYS A 175 9.13 -10.66 -10.56
N SER A 176 9.70 -10.04 -11.59
CA SER A 176 11.13 -10.19 -11.89
C SER A 176 12.00 -9.63 -10.76
N LYS A 177 11.54 -8.54 -10.11
CA LYS A 177 12.23 -7.89 -8.98
C LYS A 177 11.85 -8.45 -7.61
N ARG A 178 10.60 -8.90 -7.45
CA ARG A 178 10.08 -9.45 -6.19
C ARG A 178 9.18 -10.67 -6.45
N ARG A 179 9.75 -11.87 -6.32
CA ARG A 179 9.05 -13.16 -6.48
C ARG A 179 7.83 -13.34 -5.57
N LEU A 180 7.77 -12.61 -4.44
CA LEU A 180 6.65 -12.69 -3.50
C LEU A 180 5.36 -12.05 -4.06
N THR A 181 5.48 -11.14 -5.02
CA THR A 181 4.35 -10.43 -5.62
C THR A 181 3.31 -11.40 -6.15
N LYS A 182 2.08 -11.29 -5.63
CA LYS A 182 0.96 -12.14 -6.02
C LYS A 182 -0.28 -11.30 -6.27
N LEU A 183 -0.49 -10.99 -7.55
CA LEU A 183 -1.76 -10.47 -8.06
C LEU A 183 -2.53 -11.61 -8.72
N GLU A 184 -3.69 -11.90 -8.15
CA GLU A 184 -4.69 -12.82 -8.71
C GLU A 184 -5.63 -12.07 -9.67
N ARG A 185 -6.41 -12.79 -10.49
CA ARG A 185 -7.30 -12.21 -11.50
C ARG A 185 -8.20 -11.06 -11.00
N ARG A 186 -8.69 -11.13 -9.75
CA ARG A 186 -9.49 -10.04 -9.16
C ARG A 186 -8.74 -8.72 -9.02
N HIS A 187 -7.43 -8.77 -8.75
CA HIS A 187 -6.60 -7.57 -8.63
C HIS A 187 -6.34 -6.98 -10.02
N LEU A 188 -6.01 -7.84 -10.98
CA LEU A 188 -5.75 -7.41 -12.36
C LEU A 188 -6.99 -6.77 -12.98
N ARG A 189 -8.16 -7.38 -12.85
CA ARG A 189 -9.44 -6.80 -13.30
C ARG A 189 -9.74 -5.46 -12.64
N GLN A 190 -9.45 -5.32 -11.34
CA GLN A 190 -9.66 -4.06 -10.64
C GLN A 190 -8.75 -2.95 -11.18
N ILE A 191 -7.48 -3.27 -11.44
CA ILE A 191 -6.52 -2.32 -12.03
C ILE A 191 -6.95 -1.95 -13.45
N GLU A 192 -7.36 -2.93 -14.26
CA GLU A 192 -7.84 -2.72 -15.62
C GLU A 192 -9.09 -1.82 -15.65
N ALA A 193 -10.11 -2.15 -14.86
CA ALA A 193 -11.33 -1.35 -14.76
C ALA A 193 -11.05 0.07 -14.25
N TRP A 194 -10.16 0.20 -13.26
CA TRP A 194 -9.71 1.51 -12.77
C TRP A 194 -9.00 2.31 -13.87
N ALA A 195 -8.07 1.70 -14.62
CA ALA A 195 -7.33 2.36 -15.67
C ALA A 195 -8.24 2.81 -16.82
N GLN A 196 -9.20 1.97 -17.23
CA GLN A 196 -10.21 2.32 -18.24
C GLN A 196 -11.09 3.50 -17.78
N ALA A 197 -11.58 3.47 -16.54
CA ALA A 197 -12.38 4.57 -15.99
C ALA A 197 -11.58 5.88 -15.90
N ARG A 198 -10.26 5.79 -15.71
CA ARG A 198 -9.36 6.94 -15.65
C ARG A 198 -8.97 7.48 -17.04
N GLY A 199 -9.04 6.63 -18.07
CA GLY A 199 -8.89 6.97 -19.49
C GLY A 199 -10.18 7.39 -20.20
N ALA A 200 -11.31 7.49 -19.48
CA ALA A 200 -12.59 7.99 -19.98
C ALA A 200 -12.86 9.42 -19.47
N GLY A 201 -12.07 10.37 -19.95
CA GLY A 201 -12.49 11.74 -20.26
C GLY A 201 -12.20 11.95 -21.75
N PRO A 202 -13.11 12.51 -22.56
CA PRO A 202 -13.05 12.37 -24.02
C PRO A 202 -11.81 13.09 -24.58
N ALA A 203 -10.92 12.33 -25.21
CA ALA A 203 -9.93 12.83 -26.14
C ALA A 203 -10.43 12.57 -27.56
N ASP A 204 -11.55 13.21 -27.92
CA ASP A 204 -12.01 13.35 -29.29
C ASP A 204 -12.37 14.83 -29.50
N GLY A 205 -11.52 15.52 -30.25
CA GLY A 205 -11.68 16.90 -30.72
C GLY A 205 -10.89 17.07 -32.01
#